data_AF-A0A2J6RMB0-F1
#
_entry.id   AF-A0A2J6RMB0-F1
#
_cell.length_a   1.000
_cell.length_b   1.000
_cell.length_c   1.000
_cell.angle_alpha   90.00
_cell.angle_beta   90.00
_cell.angle_gamma   90.00
#
_symmetry.space_group_name_H-M   'P 1'
#
loop_
_entity.id
_entity.type
_entity.pdbx_description
1 polymer ?
#
loop_
_entity_poly.entity_id
_entity_poly.type
_entity_poly.pdbx_seq_one_letter_code
_entity_poly.pdbx_strand_id
1 'polypeptide(L)'
;MVNREGTTKYVEIASLAFLALQNLNPSPPKMLGTEIVTIYVGSKRKNITVHKKLLCDKSSFFDKAFNGPFPEAREGIKYLPEDNMDTVGLLVDFLYRGRSPKILGDGPGPVLSKLYYFAEKLCMGELMDRTIDEIKSDCVNRYAMIGLDSLLELYQSTHEKSKLR
;
A
#
# COMPACT_ATOMS: atom_id res chain seq x y z
N MET A 1 27.73 38.52 32.00
CA MET A 1 27.78 38.13 30.57
C MET A 1 26.85 36.94 30.41
N VAL A 2 25.68 37.10 29.78
CA VAL A 2 24.68 36.03 29.66
C VAL A 2 25.13 35.06 28.57
N ASN A 3 25.17 33.77 28.92
CA ASN A 3 25.68 32.66 28.12
C ASN A 3 24.85 32.48 26.84
N ARG A 4 25.33 33.00 25.70
CA ARG A 4 24.65 32.92 24.40
C ARG A 4 24.44 31.48 23.91
N GLU A 5 25.29 30.54 24.33
CA GLU A 5 25.20 29.12 23.95
C GLU A 5 24.03 28.39 24.59
N GLY A 6 23.66 28.75 25.84
CA GLY A 6 22.52 28.14 26.52
C GLY A 6 21.20 28.51 25.85
N THR A 7 21.04 29.79 25.49
CA THR A 7 19.80 30.31 24.89
C THR A 7 19.51 29.67 23.52
N THR A 8 20.52 29.45 22.69
CA THR A 8 20.36 28.83 21.37
C THR A 8 19.85 27.39 21.47
N LYS A 9 20.37 26.61 22.41
CA LYS A 9 19.96 25.21 22.62
C LYS A 9 18.51 25.09 23.09
N TYR A 10 18.05 25.99 23.96
CA TYR A 10 16.65 26.03 24.40
C TYR A 10 15.69 26.40 23.27
N VAL A 11 16.07 27.35 22.41
CA VAL A 11 15.26 27.76 21.25
C VAL A 11 15.15 26.61 20.23
N GLU A 12 16.23 25.87 20.00
CA GLU A 12 16.25 24.73 19.09
C GLU A 12 15.39 23.57 19.62
N ILE A 13 15.51 23.24 20.92
CA ILE A 13 14.66 22.22 21.57
C ILE A 13 13.18 22.63 21.54
N ALA A 14 12.87 23.91 21.81
CA ALA A 14 11.50 24.40 21.75
C ALA A 14 10.92 24.35 20.32
N SER A 15 11.75 24.65 19.30
CA SER A 15 11.38 24.53 17.88
C SER A 15 11.11 23.08 17.48
N LEU A 16 11.99 22.15 17.87
CA LEU A 16 11.82 20.72 17.64
C LEU A 16 10.58 20.17 18.37
N ALA A 17 10.33 20.60 19.61
CA ALA A 17 9.15 20.22 20.36
C ALA A 17 7.87 20.78 19.70
N PHE A 18 7.88 22.03 19.23
CA PHE A 18 6.74 22.62 18.52
C PHE A 18 6.44 21.89 17.20
N LEU A 19 7.46 21.53 16.43
CA LEU A 19 7.32 20.70 15.23
C LEU A 19 6.79 19.29 15.56
N ALA A 20 7.30 18.67 16.63
CA ALA A 20 6.81 17.37 17.10
C ALA A 20 5.34 17.45 17.54
N LEU A 21 4.94 18.51 18.25
CA LEU A 21 3.55 18.75 18.67
C LEU A 21 2.64 19.02 17.46
N GLN A 22 3.10 19.71 16.42
CA GLN A 22 2.35 19.88 15.17
C GLN A 22 2.05 18.53 14.49
N ASN A 23 2.97 17.56 14.58
CA ASN A 23 2.78 16.20 14.05
C ASN A 23 1.88 15.31 14.93
N LEU A 24 1.56 15.72 16.16
CA LEU A 24 0.64 15.02 17.06
C LEU A 24 -0.83 15.46 16.89
N ASN A 25 -1.09 16.51 16.11
CA ASN A 25 -2.46 16.87 15.79
C ASN A 25 -3.05 15.79 14.86
N PRO A 26 -4.13 15.09 15.28
CA PRO A 26 -4.77 14.13 14.41
C PRO A 26 -5.26 14.86 13.16
N SER A 27 -4.91 14.33 11.99
CA SER A 27 -5.45 14.84 10.74
C SER A 27 -6.99 14.76 10.80
N PRO A 28 -7.70 15.73 10.20
CA PRO A 28 -9.16 15.71 10.21
C PRO A 28 -9.67 14.37 9.63
N PRO A 29 -10.80 13.83 10.13
CA PRO A 29 -11.30 12.54 9.70
C PRO A 29 -11.47 12.49 8.18
N LYS A 30 -10.85 11.50 7.53
CA LYS A 30 -10.97 11.34 6.08
C LYS A 30 -12.35 10.79 5.74
N MET A 31 -13.18 11.61 5.09
CA MET A 31 -14.48 11.17 4.58
C MET A 31 -14.28 10.24 3.37
N LEU A 32 -14.88 9.05 3.43
CA LEU A 32 -14.77 8.03 2.37
C LEU A 32 -15.82 8.18 1.25
N GLY A 33 -16.80 9.06 1.46
CA GLY A 33 -17.98 9.15 0.59
C GLY A 33 -18.96 7.98 0.81
N THR A 34 -20.02 7.94 0.00
CA THR A 34 -21.09 6.93 0.10
C THR A 34 -21.03 5.90 -1.03
N GLU A 35 -20.22 6.13 -2.07
CA GLU A 35 -20.10 5.23 -3.21
C GLU A 35 -19.31 3.97 -2.85
N ILE A 36 -19.93 2.82 -3.07
CA ILE A 36 -19.34 1.49 -2.90
C ILE A 36 -19.27 0.81 -4.28
N VAL A 37 -18.14 0.18 -4.58
CA VAL A 37 -17.94 -0.62 -5.80
C VAL A 37 -17.70 -2.08 -5.45
N THR A 38 -18.01 -2.98 -6.38
CA THR A 38 -17.80 -4.42 -6.24
C THR A 38 -16.65 -4.89 -7.11
N ILE A 39 -15.73 -5.67 -6.56
CA ILE A 39 -14.66 -6.32 -7.30
C ILE A 39 -14.90 -7.83 -7.30
N TYR A 40 -15.02 -8.42 -8.48
CA TYR A 40 -15.08 -9.87 -8.69
C TYR A 40 -13.68 -10.40 -9.02
N VAL A 41 -13.24 -11.41 -8.28
CA VAL A 41 -11.86 -11.90 -8.28
C VAL A 41 -11.82 -13.39 -8.59
N GLY A 42 -10.90 -13.77 -9.46
CA GLY A 42 -10.62 -15.14 -9.84
C GLY A 42 -11.71 -15.80 -10.69
N SER A 43 -11.43 -17.01 -11.17
CA SER A 43 -12.33 -17.78 -12.02
C SER A 43 -13.69 -18.10 -11.37
N LYS A 44 -13.71 -18.25 -10.04
CA LYS A 44 -14.94 -18.47 -9.25
C LYS A 44 -15.73 -17.20 -8.97
N ARG A 45 -15.25 -16.02 -9.43
CA ARG A 45 -15.89 -14.71 -9.21
C ARG A 45 -16.30 -14.47 -7.76
N LYS A 46 -15.39 -14.81 -6.83
CA LYS A 46 -15.58 -14.38 -5.43
C LYS A 46 -15.58 -12.85 -5.41
N ASN A 47 -16.41 -12.22 -4.59
CA ASN A 47 -16.54 -10.77 -4.62
C ASN A 47 -16.29 -10.12 -3.27
N ILE A 48 -16.01 -8.82 -3.35
CA ILE A 48 -15.77 -7.93 -2.24
C ILE A 48 -16.29 -6.55 -2.62
N THR A 49 -16.83 -5.82 -1.65
CA THR A 49 -17.24 -4.43 -1.77
C THR A 49 -16.28 -3.48 -1.05
N VAL A 50 -15.96 -2.34 -1.67
CA VAL A 50 -14.99 -1.36 -1.16
C VAL A 50 -15.51 0.06 -1.42
N HIS A 51 -15.21 1.02 -0.54
CA HIS A 51 -15.46 2.43 -0.82
C HIS A 51 -14.69 2.85 -2.07
N LYS A 52 -15.40 3.35 -3.08
CA LYS A 52 -14.84 3.74 -4.38
C LYS A 52 -13.67 4.71 -4.20
N LYS A 53 -13.84 5.68 -3.30
CA LYS A 53 -12.84 6.71 -3.01
C LYS A 53 -11.50 6.13 -2.53
N LEU A 54 -11.50 5.05 -1.74
CA LEU A 54 -10.26 4.44 -1.27
C LEU A 54 -9.42 3.90 -2.43
N LEU A 55 -10.07 3.27 -3.41
CA LEU A 55 -9.42 2.73 -4.59
C LEU A 55 -8.94 3.86 -5.50
N CYS A 56 -9.82 4.78 -5.89
CA CYS A 56 -9.51 5.84 -6.84
C CYS A 56 -8.46 6.84 -6.31
N ASP A 57 -8.49 7.19 -5.02
CA ASP A 57 -7.49 8.08 -4.41
C ASP A 57 -6.06 7.49 -4.45
N LYS A 58 -5.93 6.16 -4.54
CA LYS A 58 -4.64 5.45 -4.39
C LYS A 58 -4.18 4.71 -5.65
N SER A 59 -5.06 4.51 -6.62
CA SER A 59 -4.80 3.71 -7.82
C SER A 59 -5.37 4.42 -9.05
N SER A 60 -4.47 4.84 -9.94
CA SER A 60 -4.87 5.41 -11.23
C SER A 60 -5.56 4.39 -12.13
N PHE A 61 -5.31 3.09 -11.92
CA PHE A 61 -6.05 2.02 -12.58
C PHE A 61 -7.54 2.04 -12.20
N PHE A 62 -7.84 2.05 -10.90
CA PHE A 62 -9.23 2.09 -10.43
C PHE A 62 -9.89 3.45 -10.64
N ASP A 63 -9.13 4.56 -10.56
CA ASP A 63 -9.64 5.88 -10.90
C ASP A 63 -10.12 5.93 -12.36
N LYS A 64 -9.29 5.48 -13.30
CA LYS A 64 -9.69 5.38 -14.71
C LYS A 64 -10.88 4.44 -14.90
N ALA A 65 -10.94 3.31 -14.18
CA ALA A 65 -12.03 2.36 -14.33
C ALA A 65 -13.37 2.94 -13.82
N PHE A 66 -13.38 3.55 -12.63
CA PHE A 66 -14.63 3.95 -11.96
C PHE A 66 -15.02 5.43 -12.14
N ASN A 67 -14.12 6.28 -12.64
CA ASN A 67 -14.40 7.68 -12.96
C ASN A 67 -14.15 8.02 -14.45
N GLY A 68 -13.69 7.06 -15.24
CA GLY A 68 -13.47 7.22 -16.68
C GLY A 68 -14.68 6.85 -17.54
N PRO A 69 -14.48 6.71 -18.87
CA PRO A 69 -15.56 6.47 -19.82
C PRO A 69 -16.00 5.00 -19.91
N PHE A 70 -15.46 4.11 -19.08
CA PHE A 70 -15.69 2.67 -19.18
C PHE A 70 -17.00 2.25 -18.50
N PRO A 71 -17.61 1.11 -18.90
CA PRO A 71 -18.83 0.61 -18.29
C PRO A 71 -18.74 0.48 -16.76
N GLU A 72 -17.55 0.16 -16.24
CA GLU A 72 -17.28 0.05 -14.81
C GLU A 72 -17.64 1.32 -14.03
N ALA A 73 -17.52 2.50 -14.62
CA ALA A 73 -17.88 3.76 -13.96
C ALA A 73 -19.38 3.88 -13.69
N ARG A 74 -20.21 3.33 -14.59
CA ARG A 74 -21.67 3.29 -14.43
C ARG A 74 -22.11 2.10 -13.59
N GLU A 75 -21.49 0.95 -13.79
CA GLU A 75 -21.88 -0.31 -13.15
C GLU A 75 -21.37 -0.42 -11.72
N GLY A 76 -20.28 0.27 -11.37
CA GLY A 76 -19.62 0.14 -10.08
C GLY A 76 -19.03 -1.25 -9.86
N ILE A 77 -18.69 -1.96 -10.95
CA ILE A 77 -18.21 -3.34 -10.91
C ILE A 77 -16.87 -3.44 -11.65
N LYS A 78 -15.89 -4.14 -11.08
CA LYS A 78 -14.65 -4.51 -11.78
C LYS A 78 -14.40 -6.01 -11.70
N TYR A 79 -13.99 -6.61 -12.81
CA TYR A 79 -13.58 -8.02 -12.88
C TYR A 79 -12.06 -8.14 -12.93
N LEU A 80 -11.53 -9.03 -12.10
CA LEU A 80 -10.13 -9.37 -11.94
C LEU A 80 -9.97 -10.90 -12.02
N PRO A 81 -10.19 -11.51 -13.21
CA PRO A 81 -10.35 -12.96 -13.34
C PRO A 81 -9.04 -13.75 -13.12
N GLU A 82 -7.90 -13.11 -13.30
CA GLU A 82 -6.55 -13.70 -13.18
C GLU A 82 -5.96 -13.53 -11.77
N ASP A 83 -6.61 -12.74 -10.92
CA ASP A 83 -6.08 -12.37 -9.61
C ASP A 83 -6.63 -13.28 -8.49
N ASN A 84 -5.95 -13.27 -7.34
CA ASN A 84 -6.32 -14.08 -6.17
C ASN A 84 -7.00 -13.21 -5.09
N MET A 85 -8.07 -13.74 -4.50
CA MET A 85 -8.80 -13.11 -3.40
C MET A 85 -7.91 -12.81 -2.18
N ASP A 86 -6.91 -13.64 -1.88
CA ASP A 86 -6.01 -13.43 -0.76
C ASP A 86 -5.18 -12.15 -0.96
N THR A 87 -4.67 -11.93 -2.17
CA THR A 87 -3.93 -10.71 -2.55
C THR A 87 -4.84 -9.48 -2.53
N VAL A 88 -6.08 -9.61 -3.00
CA VAL A 88 -7.08 -8.53 -2.92
C VAL A 88 -7.45 -8.22 -1.46
N GLY A 89 -7.51 -9.22 -0.59
CA GLY A 89 -7.72 -9.03 0.83
C GLY A 89 -6.62 -8.19 1.48
N LEU A 90 -5.34 -8.43 1.13
CA LEU A 90 -4.21 -7.63 1.59
C LEU A 90 -4.27 -6.18 1.09
N LEU A 91 -4.65 -5.96 -0.17
CA LEU A 91 -4.90 -4.62 -0.70
C LEU A 91 -5.96 -3.89 0.13
N VAL A 92 -7.06 -4.57 0.47
CA VAL A 92 -8.18 -3.96 1.19
C VAL A 92 -7.80 -3.64 2.63
N ASP A 93 -7.06 -4.53 3.29
CA ASP A 93 -6.51 -4.26 4.62
C ASP A 93 -5.63 -3.00 4.60
N PHE A 94 -4.76 -2.87 3.59
CA PHE A 94 -3.93 -1.68 3.36
C PHE A 94 -4.79 -0.42 3.16
N LEU A 95 -5.80 -0.48 2.30
CA LEU A 95 -6.65 0.67 1.97
C LEU A 95 -7.40 1.22 3.18
N TYR A 96 -7.95 0.35 4.04
CA TYR A 96 -8.72 0.78 5.20
C TYR A 96 -7.86 1.14 6.41
N ARG A 97 -6.75 0.43 6.63
CA ARG A 97 -5.93 0.63 7.84
C ARG A 97 -4.77 1.58 7.63
N GLY A 98 -4.35 1.80 6.38
CA GLY A 98 -3.18 2.61 6.05
C GLY A 98 -1.87 2.06 6.65
N ARG A 99 -1.81 0.76 6.96
CA ARG A 99 -0.64 0.06 7.53
C ARG A 99 -0.06 -0.93 6.53
N SER A 100 1.20 -1.33 6.72
CA SER A 100 1.80 -2.36 5.88
C SER A 100 0.95 -3.66 5.96
N PRO A 101 0.76 -4.34 4.83
CA PRO A 101 0.15 -5.66 4.81
C PRO A 101 1.05 -6.62 5.60
N LYS A 102 0.65 -6.96 6.82
CA LYS A 102 1.39 -7.94 7.63
C LYS A 102 0.87 -9.34 7.30
N ILE A 103 1.78 -10.25 7.01
CA ILE A 103 1.43 -11.66 6.83
C ILE A 103 1.69 -12.38 8.15
N LEU A 104 0.64 -13.02 8.66
CA LEU A 104 0.75 -13.92 9.80
C LEU A 104 1.02 -15.33 9.24
N GLY A 105 2.22 -15.90 9.44
CA GLY A 105 2.51 -17.30 9.07
C GLY A 105 3.91 -17.57 8.53
N ASP A 106 4.15 -18.84 8.15
CA ASP A 106 5.43 -19.36 7.65
C ASP A 106 5.77 -18.79 6.26
N GLY A 107 6.79 -17.93 6.21
CA GLY A 107 7.41 -17.48 4.97
C GLY A 107 6.62 -16.44 4.17
N PRO A 108 6.57 -15.16 4.57
CA PRO A 108 5.94 -14.06 3.83
C PRO A 108 6.47 -13.82 2.40
N GLY A 109 7.60 -14.40 1.99
CA GLY A 109 8.25 -14.13 0.69
C GLY A 109 7.32 -14.28 -0.52
N PRO A 110 6.74 -15.46 -0.79
CA PRO A 110 5.93 -15.67 -1.99
C PRO A 110 4.64 -14.84 -2.03
N VAL A 111 4.05 -14.56 -0.87
CA VAL A 111 2.79 -13.79 -0.79
C VAL A 111 3.07 -12.30 -0.95
N LEU A 112 4.14 -11.76 -0.35
CA LEU A 112 4.55 -10.37 -0.56
C LEU A 112 5.01 -10.13 -2.00
N SER A 113 5.69 -11.08 -2.66
CA SER A 113 6.02 -10.97 -4.08
C SER A 113 4.75 -10.86 -4.95
N LYS A 114 3.73 -11.68 -4.69
CA LYS A 114 2.44 -11.59 -5.39
C LYS A 114 1.73 -10.26 -5.14
N LEU A 115 1.81 -9.74 -3.92
CA LEU A 115 1.24 -8.45 -3.59
C LEU A 115 1.97 -7.30 -4.28
N TYR A 116 3.30 -7.35 -4.37
CA TYR A 116 4.08 -6.36 -5.09
C TYR A 116 3.69 -6.30 -6.57
N TYR A 117 3.63 -7.46 -7.23
CA TYR A 117 3.19 -7.54 -8.63
C TYR A 117 1.77 -6.99 -8.81
N PHE A 118 0.86 -7.36 -7.91
CA PHE A 118 -0.51 -6.86 -7.95
C PHE A 118 -0.57 -5.34 -7.75
N ALA A 119 0.22 -4.79 -6.84
CA ALA A 119 0.32 -3.34 -6.63
C ALA A 119 0.87 -2.61 -7.86
N GLU A 120 1.86 -3.18 -8.55
CA GLU A 120 2.38 -2.64 -9.81
C GLU A 120 1.30 -2.62 -10.89
N LYS A 121 0.57 -3.73 -11.09
CA LYS A 121 -0.57 -3.84 -12.01
C LYS A 121 -1.63 -2.76 -11.74
N LEU A 122 -1.88 -2.46 -10.47
CA LEU A 122 -2.85 -1.45 -10.04
C LEU A 122 -2.28 -0.01 -10.04
N CYS A 123 -1.02 0.17 -10.44
CA CYS A 123 -0.31 1.44 -10.40
C CYS A 123 -0.29 2.08 -9.00
N MET A 124 -0.01 1.28 -7.96
CA MET A 124 -0.03 1.69 -6.56
C MET A 124 1.39 1.73 -5.96
N GLY A 125 2.15 2.78 -6.26
CA GLY A 125 3.55 2.93 -5.82
C GLY A 125 3.73 2.84 -4.29
N GLU A 126 2.85 3.47 -3.51
CA GLU A 126 2.93 3.41 -2.04
C GLU A 126 2.79 1.98 -1.49
N LEU A 127 1.93 1.17 -2.12
CA LEU A 127 1.75 -0.22 -1.72
C LEU A 127 2.97 -1.06 -2.11
N MET A 128 3.58 -0.79 -3.27
CA MET A 128 4.83 -1.44 -3.68
C MET A 128 5.96 -1.15 -2.68
N ASP A 129 6.16 0.12 -2.32
CA ASP A 129 7.19 0.55 -1.36
C ASP A 129 6.99 -0.13 0.01
N ARG A 130 5.77 -0.10 0.55
CA ARG A 130 5.45 -0.74 1.82
C ARG A 130 5.60 -2.26 1.79
N THR A 131 5.32 -2.89 0.66
CA THR A 131 5.50 -4.33 0.49
C THR A 131 6.99 -4.69 0.55
N ILE A 132 7.85 -3.90 -0.10
CA ILE A 132 9.31 -4.08 -0.04
C ILE A 132 9.85 -3.83 1.37
N ASP A 133 9.35 -2.81 2.07
CA ASP A 133 9.76 -2.54 3.44
C ASP A 133 9.39 -3.69 4.39
N GLU A 134 8.21 -4.29 4.20
CA GLU A 134 7.81 -5.48 4.97
C GLU A 134 8.69 -6.69 4.64
N ILE A 135 9.00 -6.93 3.35
CA ILE A 135 9.95 -7.99 2.93
C ILE A 135 11.30 -7.79 3.62
N LYS A 136 11.85 -6.56 3.59
CA LYS A 136 13.13 -6.25 4.22
C LYS A 136 13.07 -6.46 5.73
N SER A 137 12.04 -5.94 6.38
CA SER A 137 11.87 -6.08 7.84
C SER A 137 11.81 -7.55 8.24
N ASP A 138 11.09 -8.37 7.48
CA ASP A 138 10.97 -9.79 7.74
C ASP A 138 12.31 -10.53 7.54
N CYS A 139 13.05 -10.24 6.48
CA CYS A 139 14.40 -10.78 6.26
C CYS A 139 15.34 -10.48 7.44
N VAL A 140 15.33 -9.23 7.92
CA VAL A 140 16.12 -8.81 9.09
C VAL A 140 15.69 -9.56 10.34
N ASN A 141 14.38 -9.62 10.61
CA ASN A 141 13.83 -10.25 11.82
C ASN A 141 14.11 -11.75 11.88
N ARG A 142 14.08 -12.43 10.73
CA ARG A 142 14.33 -13.88 10.63
C ARG A 142 15.80 -14.23 10.41
N TYR A 143 16.68 -13.23 10.32
CA TYR A 143 18.10 -13.40 9.95
C TYR A 143 18.26 -14.23 8.66
N ALA A 144 17.31 -14.07 7.73
CA ALA A 144 17.17 -14.88 6.54
C ALA A 144 17.12 -13.98 5.31
N MET A 145 17.86 -14.36 4.27
CA MET A 145 17.76 -13.69 2.97
C MET A 145 16.44 -14.07 2.30
N ILE A 146 15.95 -13.20 1.41
CA ILE A 146 14.89 -13.60 0.50
C ILE A 146 15.41 -14.79 -0.32
N GLY A 147 14.60 -15.84 -0.47
CA GLY A 147 14.98 -16.99 -1.29
C GLY A 147 15.23 -16.52 -2.73
N LEU A 148 16.30 -17.03 -3.36
CA LEU A 148 16.67 -16.65 -4.73
C LEU A 148 15.52 -16.89 -5.71
N ASP A 149 14.74 -17.96 -5.51
CA ASP A 149 13.56 -18.28 -6.32
C ASP A 149 12.48 -17.19 -6.22
N SER A 150 12.21 -16.68 -5.02
CA SER A 150 11.24 -15.60 -4.82
C SER A 150 11.73 -14.26 -5.39
N LEU A 151 13.04 -14.00 -5.35
CA LEU A 151 13.64 -12.82 -5.98
C LEU A 151 13.59 -12.90 -7.50
N LEU A 152 13.91 -14.07 -8.06
CA LEU A 152 13.84 -14.33 -9.50
C LEU A 152 12.41 -14.22 -10.02
N GLU A 153 11.44 -14.78 -9.30
CA GLU A 153 10.01 -14.67 -9.65
C GLU A 153 9.56 -13.20 -9.63
N LEU A 154 9.97 -12.43 -8.63
CA LEU A 154 9.68 -10.99 -8.54
C LEU A 154 10.34 -10.19 -9.67
N TYR A 155 11.61 -10.47 -9.98
CA TYR A 155 12.35 -9.84 -11.07
C TYR A 155 11.69 -10.12 -12.44
N GLN A 156 11.32 -11.39 -12.68
CA GLN A 156 10.70 -11.81 -13.95
C GLN A 156 9.28 -11.28 -14.14
N SER A 157 8.53 -11.14 -13.05
CA SER A 157 7.12 -10.74 -13.10
C SER A 157 6.93 -9.22 -13.19
N THR A 158 7.96 -8.42 -12.87
CA THR A 158 7.84 -6.96 -12.87
C THR A 158 8.18 -6.33 -14.22
N HIS A 159 7.57 -5.17 -14.50
CA HIS A 159 7.76 -4.46 -15.76
C HIS A 159 9.23 -4.07 -16.00
N GLU A 160 9.67 -3.97 -17.26
CA GLU A 160 11.06 -3.69 -17.66
C GLU A 160 11.67 -2.42 -17.04
N LYS A 161 10.82 -1.47 -16.64
CA LYS A 161 11.20 -0.17 -16.06
C LYS A 161 11.13 -0.12 -14.53
N SER A 162 10.81 -1.24 -13.90
CA SER A 162 10.78 -1.36 -12.44
C SER A 162 12.18 -1.11 -11.87
N LYS A 163 12.26 -0.44 -10.71
CA LYS A 163 13.54 -0.23 -9.99
C LYS A 163 14.17 -1.53 -9.45
N LEU A 164 13.42 -2.64 -9.52
CA LEU A 164 13.91 -3.96 -9.19
C LEU A 164 14.62 -4.66 -10.35
N ARG A 165 14.58 -4.08 -11.56
CA ARG A 165 15.36 -4.53 -12.71
C ARG A 165 16.71 -3.83 -12.81
#